data_AF-A0A2G6MZR6-F1
#
_entry.id   AF-A0A2G6MZR6-F1
#
_cell.length_a   1.000
_cell.length_b   1.000
_cell.length_c   1.000
_cell.angle_alpha   90.00
_cell.angle_beta   90.00
_cell.angle_gamma   90.00
#
_symmetry.space_group_name_H-M   'P 1'
#
loop_
_entity.id
_entity.type
_entity.pdbx_description
1 polymer ?
#
loop_
_entity_poly.entity_id
_entity_poly.type
_entity_poly.pdbx_seq_one_letter_code
_entity_poly.pdbx_strand_id
1 'polypeptide(L)'
;MGVFLYLSPAAIGLSLLVFVASVALTGFVSAGSLLASGLIPLWLFFLGEPAVTIVSACVVALLIWVKHHENIRRLLKGEEKSWKKKS
;
A
#
# COMPACT_ATOMS: atom_id res chain seq x y z
N MET A 1 -4.31 -2.79 -4.76
CA MET A 1 -5.00 -3.66 -3.78
C MET A 1 -5.71 -4.84 -4.44
N GLY A 2 -6.47 -4.67 -5.53
CA GLY A 2 -7.20 -5.79 -6.17
C GLY A 2 -6.35 -6.99 -6.64
N VAL A 3 -5.11 -6.76 -7.10
CA VAL A 3 -4.20 -7.85 -7.54
C VAL A 3 -3.71 -8.72 -6.38
N PHE A 4 -3.63 -8.17 -5.16
CA PHE A 4 -3.16 -8.92 -3.99
C PHE A 4 -4.25 -9.74 -3.30
N LEU A 5 -5.54 -9.53 -3.64
CA LEU A 5 -6.67 -10.37 -3.19
C LEU A 5 -6.45 -11.86 -3.45
N TYR A 6 -5.64 -12.18 -4.44
CA TYR A 6 -5.38 -13.54 -4.86
C TYR A 6 -4.22 -14.20 -4.11
N LEU A 7 -3.33 -13.43 -3.44
CA LEU A 7 -2.09 -13.97 -2.88
C LEU A 7 -2.25 -14.51 -1.46
N SER A 8 -2.89 -13.77 -0.55
CA SER A 8 -3.14 -14.21 0.84
C SER A 8 -4.11 -13.27 1.56
N PRO A 9 -5.26 -13.76 2.08
CA PRO A 9 -6.21 -12.94 2.86
C PRO A 9 -5.59 -12.32 4.11
N ALA A 10 -4.63 -13.00 4.75
CA ALA A 10 -3.98 -12.55 5.98
C ALA A 10 -3.09 -11.32 5.75
N ALA A 11 -2.29 -11.33 4.68
CA ALA A 11 -1.44 -10.20 4.31
C ALA A 11 -2.27 -8.94 4.00
N ILE A 12 -3.46 -9.12 3.41
CA ILE A 12 -4.38 -8.01 3.14
C ILE A 12 -4.97 -7.45 4.41
N GLY A 13 -5.39 -8.29 5.35
CA GLY A 13 -5.90 -7.82 6.64
C GLY A 13 -4.91 -6.90 7.35
N LEU A 14 -3.63 -7.30 7.38
CA LEU A 14 -2.54 -6.50 7.94
C LEU A 14 -2.30 -5.21 7.14
N SER A 15 -2.20 -5.28 5.82
CA SER A 15 -2.03 -4.09 4.97
C SER A 15 -3.22 -3.14 5.03
N LEU A 16 -4.45 -3.64 5.20
CA LEU A 16 -5.65 -2.82 5.36
C LEU A 16 -5.65 -2.10 6.72
N LEU A 17 -5.20 -2.77 7.78
CA LEU A 17 -4.99 -2.16 9.09
C LEU A 17 -4.00 -1.00 9.01
N VAL A 18 -2.85 -1.22 8.36
CA VAL A 18 -1.85 -0.16 8.16
C VAL A 18 -2.37 0.96 7.29
N PHE A 19 -3.15 0.64 6.26
CA PHE A 19 -3.82 1.63 5.42
C PHE A 19 -4.75 2.51 6.26
N VAL A 20 -5.68 1.92 7.01
CA VAL A 20 -6.64 2.66 7.83
C VAL A 20 -5.92 3.51 8.88
N ALA A 21 -4.92 2.94 9.57
CA ALA A 21 -4.12 3.68 10.54
C ALA A 21 -3.38 4.86 9.89
N SER A 22 -2.74 4.65 8.74
CA SER A 22 -2.02 5.69 8.02
C SER A 22 -2.95 6.79 7.52
N VAL A 23 -4.14 6.44 7.00
CA VAL A 23 -5.14 7.42 6.55
C VAL A 23 -5.71 8.19 7.73
N ALA A 24 -5.96 7.54 8.88
CA ALA A 24 -6.45 8.23 10.08
C ALA A 24 -5.42 9.24 10.62
N LEU A 25 -4.13 8.87 10.61
CA LEU A 25 -3.03 9.72 11.06
C LEU A 25 -2.75 10.87 10.09
N THR A 26 -2.55 10.55 8.80
CA THR A 26 -2.08 11.51 7.79
C THR A 26 -3.20 12.25 7.05
N GLY A 27 -4.41 11.66 6.98
CA GLY A 27 -5.52 12.18 6.17
C GLY A 27 -5.38 11.94 4.67
N PHE A 28 -4.34 11.23 4.22
CA PHE A 28 -4.06 10.99 2.79
C PHE A 28 -4.25 9.51 2.41
N VAL A 29 -5.25 9.26 1.56
CA VAL A 29 -5.57 7.91 1.05
C VAL A 29 -4.42 7.33 0.22
N SER A 30 -3.72 8.15 -0.56
CA SER A 30 -2.61 7.66 -1.39
C SER A 30 -1.41 7.28 -0.54
N ALA A 31 -1.09 8.05 0.51
CA ALA A 31 -0.01 7.71 1.44
C ALA A 31 -0.26 6.35 2.11
N GLY A 32 -1.47 6.14 2.62
CA GLY A 32 -1.85 4.86 3.22
C GLY A 32 -1.75 3.71 2.23
N SER A 33 -2.17 3.91 0.97
CA SER A 33 -2.11 2.86 -0.06
C SER A 33 -0.68 2.48 -0.44
N LEU A 34 0.21 3.47 -0.50
CA LEU A 34 1.62 3.27 -0.79
C LEU A 34 2.32 2.47 0.31
N LEU A 35 2.11 2.88 1.57
CA LEU A 35 2.66 2.17 2.74
C LEU A 35 2.13 0.75 2.82
N ALA A 36 0.82 0.58 2.70
CA ALA A 36 0.18 -0.73 2.74
C ALA A 36 0.69 -1.66 1.64
N SER A 37 0.92 -1.17 0.42
CA SER A 37 1.44 -1.97 -0.69
C SER A 37 2.94 -2.28 -0.58
N GLY A 38 3.74 -1.36 -0.05
CA GLY A 38 5.16 -1.59 0.23
C GLY A 38 5.40 -2.61 1.35
N LEU A 39 4.47 -2.71 2.30
CA LEU A 39 4.56 -3.66 3.41
C LEU A 39 4.09 -5.08 3.07
N ILE A 40 3.34 -5.29 1.97
CA ILE A 40 2.89 -6.63 1.55
C ILE A 40 4.03 -7.65 1.42
N PRO A 41 5.11 -7.38 0.65
CA PRO A 41 6.23 -8.33 0.56
C PRO A 41 6.89 -8.58 1.93
N LEU A 42 6.89 -7.59 2.83
CA LEU A 42 7.36 -7.76 4.20
C LEU A 42 6.48 -8.73 4.98
N TRP A 43 5.15 -8.60 4.89
CA TRP A 43 4.21 -9.52 5.54
C TRP A 43 4.36 -10.95 5.02
N LEU A 44 4.49 -11.12 3.70
CA LEU A 44 4.68 -12.45 3.08
C LEU A 44 5.99 -13.09 3.53
N PHE A 45 7.05 -12.29 3.70
CA PHE A 45 8.31 -12.77 4.27
C PHE A 45 8.15 -13.25 5.72
N PHE A 46 7.44 -12.49 6.57
CA PHE A 46 7.16 -12.89 7.96
C PHE A 46 6.22 -14.10 8.08
N LEU A 47 5.30 -14.27 7.12
CA LEU A 47 4.39 -15.42 7.04
C LEU A 47 5.07 -16.71 6.56
N GLY A 48 6.32 -16.64 6.10
CA GLY A 48 7.07 -17.82 5.61
C GLY A 48 6.60 -18.29 4.23
N GLU A 49 6.03 -17.40 3.42
CA GLU A 49 5.57 -17.72 2.07
C GLU A 49 6.74 -18.08 1.13
N PRO A 50 6.50 -18.89 0.08
CA PRO A 50 7.52 -19.26 -0.88
C PRO A 50 8.22 -18.04 -1.50
N ALA A 51 9.53 -18.18 -1.78
CA ALA A 51 10.32 -17.11 -2.39
C ALA A 51 9.70 -16.60 -3.72
N VAL A 52 9.07 -17.48 -4.49
CA VAL A 52 8.34 -17.10 -5.72
C VAL A 52 7.21 -16.11 -5.42
N THR A 53 6.40 -16.38 -4.39
CA THR A 53 5.30 -15.52 -3.94
C THR A 53 5.82 -14.15 -3.49
N ILE A 54 6.92 -14.12 -2.74
CA ILE A 54 7.56 -12.88 -2.26
C ILE A 54 8.09 -12.05 -3.44
N VAL A 55 8.80 -12.68 -4.38
CA VAL A 55 9.33 -12.00 -5.56
C VAL A 55 8.20 -11.44 -6.43
N SER A 56 7.15 -12.23 -6.69
CA SER A 56 5.95 -11.75 -7.39
C SER A 56 5.33 -10.56 -6.68
N ALA A 57 5.21 -10.59 -5.34
CA ALA A 57 4.66 -9.49 -4.57
C ALA A 57 5.53 -8.23 -4.64
N CYS A 58 6.86 -8.37 -4.59
CA CYS A 58 7.80 -7.28 -4.80
C CYS A 58 7.62 -6.64 -6.17
N VAL A 59 7.52 -7.43 -7.24
CA VAL A 59 7.31 -6.92 -8.61
C VAL A 59 5.98 -6.16 -8.71
N VAL A 60 4.90 -6.73 -8.17
CA VAL A 60 3.58 -6.09 -8.18
C VAL A 60 3.59 -4.81 -7.35
N ALA A 61 4.23 -4.79 -6.18
CA ALA A 61 4.37 -3.60 -5.35
C ALA A 61 5.13 -2.49 -6.10
N LEU A 62 6.21 -2.85 -6.81
CA LEU A 62 7.00 -1.93 -7.62
C LEU A 62 6.16 -1.36 -8.79
N LEU A 63 5.41 -2.21 -9.50
CA LEU A 63 4.52 -1.77 -10.58
C LEU A 63 3.42 -0.83 -10.08
N ILE A 64 2.87 -1.08 -8.90
CA ILE A 64 1.90 -0.20 -8.24
C ILE A 64 2.57 1.15 -7.94
N TRP A 65 3.76 1.14 -7.35
CA TRP A 65 4.49 2.38 -7.06
C TRP A 65 4.80 3.19 -8.31
N VAL A 66 5.26 2.53 -9.39
CA VAL A 66 5.49 3.18 -10.69
C VAL A 66 4.17 3.73 -11.26
N LYS A 67 3.07 2.98 -11.20
CA LYS A 67 1.77 3.46 -11.67
C LYS A 67 1.26 4.65 -10.86
N HIS A 68 1.54 4.68 -9.56
CA HIS A 68 1.12 5.75 -8.65
C HIS A 68 2.16 6.86 -8.49
N HIS A 69 3.22 6.90 -9.29
CA HIS A 69 4.24 7.97 -9.22
C HIS A 69 3.62 9.38 -9.31
N GLU A 70 2.52 9.54 -10.05
CA GLU A 70 1.78 10.80 -10.12
C GLU A 70 1.07 11.15 -8.80
N ASN A 71 0.47 10.17 -8.11
CA ASN A 71 -0.09 10.36 -6.77
C ASN A 71 1.01 10.70 -5.75
N ILE A 72 2.16 10.03 -5.82
CA ILE A 72 3.33 10.35 -4.97
C ILE A 72 3.78 11.79 -5.22
N ARG A 73 3.88 12.20 -6.48
CA ARG A 73 4.27 13.56 -6.85
C ARG A 73 3.27 14.60 -6.33
N ARG A 74 1.97 14.34 -6.42
CA ARG A 74 0.91 15.22 -5.88
C ARG A 74 0.93 15.25 -4.35
N LEU A 75 1.19 14.11 -3.70
CA LEU A 75 1.36 14.00 -2.24
C LEU A 75 2.56 14.84 -1.77
N LEU A 76 3.72 14.69 -2.41
CA LEU A 76 4.94 15.45 -2.11
C LEU A 76 4.78 16.96 -2.34
N LYS A 77 3.96 17.34 -3.33
CA LYS A 77 3.62 18.75 -3.60
C LYS A 77 2.55 19.31 -2.67
N GLY A 78 1.92 18.50 -1.82
CA GLY A 78 0.76 18.91 -1.01
C GLY A 78 -0.48 19.26 -1.84
N GLU A 79 -0.51 18.90 -3.12
CA GLU A 79 -1.65 19.11 -4.03
C GLU A 79 -2.72 18.02 -3.85
N GLU A 80 -2.41 16.99 -3.07
CA GLU A 80 -3.36 15.92 -2.81
C GLU A 80 -4.47 16.38 -1.86
N LYS A 81 -5.72 16.10 -2.25
CA LYS A 81 -6.88 16.39 -1.41
C LYS A 81 -6.85 15.51 -0.17
N SER A 82 -6.42 16.08 0.95
CA SER A 82 -6.57 15.43 2.24
C SER A 82 -8.06 15.17 2.51
N TRP A 83 -8.41 13.94 2.88
CA TRP A 83 -9.76 13.59 3.34
C TRP A 83 -10.11 14.44 4.57
N LYS A 84 -9.10 14.80 5.38
CA LYS A 84 -9.28 15.63 6.59
C LYS A 84 -9.63 17.10 6.31
N LYS A 85 -9.64 17.58 5.05
CA LYS A 85 -10.16 18.93 4.75
C LYS A 85 -11.68 18.94 4.89
N LYS A 86 -12.12 19.12 6.13
CA LYS A 86 -13.42 19.67 6.47
C LYS A 86 -13.46 21.11 5.93
N SER A 87 -14.61 21.44 5.34
CA SER A 87 -15.05 22.77 4.91
C SER A 87 -14.74 23.88 5.91
#